data_AF-A0A935LDE1-F1
#
_entry.id   AF-A0A935LDE1-F1
#
_cell.length_a   1.000
_cell.length_b   1.000
_cell.length_c   1.000
_cell.angle_alpha   90.00
_cell.angle_beta   90.00
_cell.angle_gamma   90.00
#
_symmetry.space_group_name_H-M   'P 1'
#
loop_
_entity.id
_entity.type
_entity.pdbx_description
1 polymer ?
#
loop_
_entity_poly.entity_id
_entity_poly.type
_entity_poly.pdbx_seq_one_letter_code
_entity_poly.pdbx_strand_id
1 'polypeptide(L)'
;MVSEARRMAWRTSASGQGPSRCQLWHAIERWRNFLRSVTTPKPLYKGQTMTNKAPQSPEISAVIENQQAIASTHAAIATLENAIQTCEAQHKEQQAALPDLAPFFSQREDLLAATAIGENKSAEIEKLDTKIAKLTAQQNEAKPAMHAIRQTIGGLQRRLVEAQSKLQILQAENAILVRKFLLNRAETLGVEYFETAKAITAQYKRPMSLNNLLRVSGNAEPLIIGREGLSIPIFRLESIALKVDPIYPHVLFTSAYLTHAHTQEWTRQEKASLLEIGIEIE
;
A
#
# COMPACT_ATOMS: atom_id res chain seq x y z
N MET A 1 -9.87 1.80 8.92
CA MET A 1 -9.73 0.67 9.87
C MET A 1 -8.42 0.69 10.69
N VAL A 2 -7.28 1.19 10.17
CA VAL A 2 -6.07 1.46 10.99
C VAL A 2 -6.37 2.43 12.18
N SER A 3 -7.35 3.30 12.02
CA SER A 3 -7.86 4.22 13.05
C SER A 3 -8.70 3.57 14.16
N GLU A 4 -9.14 2.33 13.97
CA GLU A 4 -9.92 1.57 14.96
C GLU A 4 -9.01 0.71 15.84
N ALA A 5 -7.98 0.10 15.24
CA ALA A 5 -6.92 -0.59 15.97
C ALA A 5 -6.13 0.38 16.89
N ARG A 6 -5.85 1.61 16.41
CA ARG A 6 -5.25 2.66 17.26
C ARG A 6 -6.18 3.13 18.38
N ARG A 7 -7.50 3.15 18.17
CA ARG A 7 -8.50 3.52 19.21
C ARG A 7 -8.66 2.45 20.28
N MET A 8 -8.53 1.16 19.94
CA MET A 8 -8.54 0.08 20.95
C MET A 8 -7.27 0.08 21.80
N ALA A 9 -6.09 0.31 21.22
CA ALA A 9 -4.83 0.36 21.95
C ALA A 9 -4.77 1.50 22.98
N TRP A 10 -5.42 2.64 22.69
CA TRP A 10 -5.47 3.79 23.60
C TRP A 10 -6.43 3.59 24.78
N ARG A 11 -7.54 2.85 24.63
CA ARG A 11 -8.49 2.62 25.74
C ARG A 11 -7.94 1.67 26.80
N THR A 12 -6.99 0.81 26.47
CA THR A 12 -6.38 -0.14 27.40
C THR A 12 -5.24 0.44 28.25
N SER A 13 -4.72 1.65 27.93
CA SER A 13 -3.65 2.24 28.77
C SER A 13 -4.18 2.96 30.02
N ALA A 14 -5.49 3.17 30.14
CA ALA A 14 -6.10 3.88 31.25
C ALA A 14 -6.37 3.00 32.50
N SER A 15 -6.28 1.66 32.40
CA SER A 15 -6.63 0.74 33.48
C SER A 15 -5.43 0.03 34.15
N GLY A 16 -4.19 0.34 33.78
CA GLY A 16 -2.97 -0.23 34.40
C GLY A 16 -2.76 -1.74 34.21
N GLN A 17 -3.71 -2.46 33.62
CA GLN A 17 -3.58 -3.87 33.25
C GLN A 17 -3.39 -3.97 31.74
N GLY A 18 -2.13 -4.12 31.33
CA GLY A 18 -1.79 -4.42 29.94
C GLY A 18 -2.39 -5.76 29.50
N PRO A 19 -2.73 -5.92 28.20
CA PRO A 19 -3.26 -7.17 27.69
C PRO A 19 -2.26 -8.30 27.95
N SER A 20 -2.76 -9.42 28.47
CA SER A 20 -1.90 -10.58 28.72
C SER A 20 -1.30 -11.07 27.40
N ARG A 21 -0.11 -11.70 27.46
CA ARG A 21 0.53 -12.32 26.28
C ARG A 21 -0.43 -13.23 25.48
N CYS A 22 -1.38 -13.86 26.17
CA CYS A 22 -2.40 -14.72 25.57
C CYS A 22 -3.41 -13.92 24.73
N GLN A 23 -3.80 -12.71 25.16
CA GLN A 23 -4.72 -11.84 24.42
C GLN A 23 -4.07 -11.25 23.16
N LEU A 24 -2.79 -10.86 23.24
CA LEU A 24 -2.02 -10.40 22.08
C LEU A 24 -1.87 -11.50 21.04
N TRP A 25 -1.57 -12.74 21.47
CA TRP A 25 -1.46 -13.87 20.56
C TRP A 25 -2.79 -14.17 19.83
N HIS A 26 -3.92 -14.17 20.54
CA HIS A 26 -5.24 -14.37 19.91
C HIS A 26 -5.67 -13.24 18.97
N ALA A 27 -5.20 -12.00 19.20
CA ALA A 27 -5.46 -10.89 18.27
C ALA A 27 -4.66 -11.06 16.97
N ILE A 28 -3.39 -11.48 17.08
CA ILE A 28 -2.53 -11.80 15.93
C ILE A 28 -3.10 -12.99 15.15
N GLU A 29 -3.53 -14.07 15.82
CA GLU A 29 -4.10 -15.25 15.17
C GLU A 29 -5.42 -14.94 14.46
N ARG A 30 -6.28 -14.08 15.06
CA ARG A 30 -7.50 -13.61 14.42
C ARG A 30 -7.22 -12.75 13.19
N TRP A 31 -6.23 -11.87 13.25
CA TRP A 31 -5.82 -11.06 12.10
C TRP A 31 -5.22 -11.91 10.98
N ARG A 32 -4.39 -12.91 11.33
CA ARG A 32 -3.81 -13.87 10.39
C ARG A 32 -4.88 -14.74 9.71
N ASN A 33 -5.89 -15.19 10.45
CA ASN A 33 -7.02 -15.94 9.90
C ASN A 33 -7.94 -15.06 9.05
N PHE A 34 -8.13 -13.80 9.43
CA PHE A 34 -8.86 -12.84 8.61
C PHE A 34 -8.17 -12.63 7.25
N LEU A 35 -6.85 -12.40 7.24
CA LEU A 35 -6.09 -12.28 5.99
C LEU A 35 -6.16 -13.53 5.11
N ARG A 36 -6.18 -14.73 5.70
CA ARG A 36 -6.41 -16.00 4.97
C ARG A 36 -7.83 -16.11 4.40
N SER A 37 -8.82 -15.57 5.10
CA SER A 37 -10.22 -15.59 4.65
C SER A 37 -10.53 -14.58 3.54
N VAL A 38 -9.78 -13.47 3.48
CA VAL A 38 -9.94 -12.44 2.43
C VAL A 38 -9.18 -12.81 1.15
N THR A 39 -8.19 -13.71 1.23
CA THR A 39 -7.36 -14.15 0.09
C THR A 39 -7.76 -15.52 -0.49
N THR A 40 -8.87 -16.11 -0.06
CA THR A 40 -9.40 -17.34 -0.66
C THR A 40 -10.64 -17.04 -1.49
N PRO A 41 -10.49 -16.65 -2.78
CA PRO A 41 -11.62 -16.62 -3.69
C PRO A 41 -12.24 -18.01 -3.75
N LYS A 42 -13.56 -18.10 -3.49
CA LYS A 42 -14.34 -19.33 -3.73
C LYS A 42 -14.17 -19.71 -5.20
N PRO A 43 -13.65 -20.90 -5.53
CA PRO A 43 -13.52 -21.33 -6.91
C PRO A 43 -14.91 -21.65 -7.46
N LEU A 44 -15.54 -20.67 -8.10
CA LEU A 44 -16.58 -20.90 -9.08
C LEU A 44 -15.86 -21.28 -10.39
N TYR A 45 -16.20 -22.45 -10.91
CA TYR A 45 -15.65 -23.11 -12.11
C TYR A 45 -14.40 -24.00 -11.92
N LYS A 46 -14.68 -25.31 -11.78
CA LYS A 46 -13.76 -26.38 -12.17
C LYS A 46 -13.67 -26.43 -13.70
N GLY A 47 -12.46 -26.28 -14.22
CA GLY A 47 -12.06 -26.83 -15.51
C GLY A 47 -11.85 -25.82 -16.62
N GLN A 48 -10.68 -25.18 -16.63
CA GLN A 48 -9.86 -24.96 -17.83
C GLN A 48 -8.56 -24.26 -17.40
N THR A 49 -7.46 -25.01 -17.28
CA THR A 49 -6.11 -24.43 -17.24
C THR A 49 -5.76 -23.94 -18.64
N MET A 50 -6.28 -22.78 -19.01
CA MET A 50 -5.82 -22.04 -20.18
C MET A 50 -4.44 -21.45 -19.88
N THR A 51 -3.39 -22.27 -19.99
CA THR A 51 -2.00 -21.79 -20.10
C THR A 51 -1.76 -21.20 -21.50
N ASN A 52 -2.67 -20.36 -21.98
CA ASN A 52 -2.46 -19.55 -23.16
C ASN A 52 -2.19 -18.13 -22.67
N LYS A 53 -0.98 -17.94 -22.11
CA LYS A 53 -0.51 -16.63 -21.66
C LYS A 53 -0.28 -15.81 -22.93
N ALA A 54 -1.33 -15.15 -23.41
CA ALA A 54 -1.23 -14.17 -24.48
C ALA A 54 -0.09 -13.20 -24.12
N PRO A 55 0.68 -12.71 -25.11
CA PRO A 55 1.78 -11.80 -24.86
C PRO A 55 1.27 -10.64 -24.00
N GLN A 56 1.77 -10.56 -22.76
CA GLN A 56 1.40 -9.50 -21.83
C GLN A 56 1.82 -8.17 -22.44
N SER A 57 0.90 -7.20 -22.49
CA SER A 57 1.23 -5.88 -23.02
C SER A 57 2.35 -5.25 -22.19
N PRO A 58 3.25 -4.47 -22.79
CA PRO A 58 4.35 -3.85 -22.06
C PRO A 58 3.85 -2.94 -20.92
N GLU A 59 2.65 -2.37 -21.04
CA GLU A 59 2.00 -1.58 -19.99
C GLU A 59 1.62 -2.42 -18.77
N ILE A 60 1.11 -3.65 -18.96
CA ILE A 60 0.77 -4.56 -17.86
C ILE A 60 2.04 -4.91 -17.08
N SER A 61 3.11 -5.29 -17.78
CA SER A 61 4.39 -5.64 -17.16
C SER A 61 4.95 -4.46 -16.35
N ALA A 62 4.91 -3.24 -16.90
CA ALA A 62 5.40 -2.05 -16.20
C ALA A 62 4.66 -1.77 -14.89
N VAL A 63 3.32 -1.92 -14.88
CA VAL A 63 2.52 -1.75 -13.65
C VAL A 63 2.89 -2.83 -12.61
N ILE A 64 2.96 -4.09 -13.03
CA ILE A 64 3.29 -5.21 -12.13
C ILE A 64 4.70 -5.05 -11.54
N GLU A 65 5.69 -4.71 -12.36
CA GLU A 65 7.07 -4.49 -11.91
C GLU A 65 7.15 -3.35 -10.88
N ASN A 66 6.44 -2.24 -11.11
CA ASN A 66 6.38 -1.14 -10.16
C ASN A 66 5.69 -1.54 -8.84
N GLN A 67 4.57 -2.28 -8.90
CA GLN A 67 3.88 -2.80 -7.71
C GLN A 67 4.75 -3.77 -6.90
N GLN A 68 5.51 -4.63 -7.57
CA GLN A 68 6.51 -5.50 -6.92
C GLN A 68 7.64 -4.69 -6.29
N ALA A 69 8.11 -3.63 -6.95
CA ALA A 69 9.12 -2.73 -6.40
C ALA A 69 8.61 -1.99 -5.15
N ILE A 70 7.35 -1.56 -5.13
CA ILE A 70 6.69 -0.96 -3.97
C ILE A 70 6.66 -1.97 -2.80
N ALA A 71 6.17 -3.18 -3.05
CA ALA A 71 6.10 -4.24 -2.03
C ALA A 71 7.48 -4.59 -1.45
N SER A 72 8.49 -4.74 -2.31
CA SER A 72 9.87 -4.97 -1.91
C SER A 72 10.44 -3.82 -1.08
N THR A 73 10.14 -2.57 -1.46
CA THR A 73 10.59 -1.38 -0.72
C THR A 73 9.93 -1.29 0.65
N HIS A 74 8.65 -1.64 0.78
CA HIS A 74 7.98 -1.76 2.08
C HIS A 74 8.63 -2.80 2.99
N ALA A 75 8.96 -3.98 2.44
CA ALA A 75 9.65 -5.03 3.21
C ALA A 75 11.05 -4.58 3.67
N ALA A 76 11.77 -3.83 2.82
CA ALA A 76 13.07 -3.26 3.16
C ALA A 76 12.96 -2.22 4.28
N ILE A 77 11.96 -1.33 4.23
CA ILE A 77 11.68 -0.35 5.29
C ILE A 77 11.43 -1.05 6.63
N ALA A 78 10.54 -2.06 6.65
CA ALA A 78 10.24 -2.82 7.87
C ALA A 78 11.49 -3.52 8.44
N THR A 79 12.35 -4.05 7.56
CA THR A 79 13.63 -4.67 7.97
C THR A 79 14.57 -3.65 8.61
N LEU A 80 14.69 -2.45 8.02
CA LEU A 80 15.51 -1.37 8.55
C LEU A 80 14.99 -0.86 9.90
N GLU A 81 13.68 -0.68 10.06
CA GLU A 81 13.07 -0.27 11.33
C GLU A 81 13.35 -1.28 12.45
N ASN A 82 13.18 -2.58 12.16
CA ASN A 82 13.49 -3.64 13.14
C ASN A 82 14.98 -3.66 13.51
N ALA A 83 15.87 -3.47 12.54
CA ALA A 83 17.31 -3.41 12.79
C ALA A 83 17.69 -2.20 13.67
N ILE A 84 17.10 -1.03 13.41
CA ILE A 84 17.29 0.18 14.22
C ILE A 84 16.84 -0.08 15.66
N GLN A 85 15.63 -0.62 15.86
CA GLN A 85 15.12 -0.94 17.21
C GLN A 85 16.02 -1.92 17.96
N THR A 86 16.57 -2.93 17.25
CA THR A 86 17.49 -3.89 17.84
C THR A 86 18.79 -3.22 18.29
N CYS A 87 19.38 -2.38 17.45
CA CYS A 87 20.60 -1.64 17.81
C CYS A 87 20.36 -0.63 18.93
N GLU A 88 19.21 0.05 18.95
CA GLU A 88 18.84 0.97 20.04
C GLU A 88 18.68 0.22 21.38
N ALA A 89 18.07 -0.96 21.35
CA ALA A 89 17.96 -1.81 22.54
C ALA A 89 19.34 -2.25 23.05
N GLN A 90 20.23 -2.70 22.16
CA GLN A 90 21.61 -3.06 22.50
C GLN A 90 22.39 -1.87 23.07
N HIS A 91 22.28 -0.69 22.46
CA HIS A 91 22.92 0.52 22.96
C HIS A 91 22.42 0.87 24.37
N LYS A 92 21.11 0.77 24.61
CA LYS A 92 20.50 1.03 25.93
C LYS A 92 20.97 0.01 26.97
N GLU A 93 21.03 -1.27 26.62
CA GLU A 93 21.52 -2.34 27.48
C GLU A 93 22.98 -2.11 27.88
N GLN A 94 23.86 -1.82 26.91
CA GLN A 94 25.27 -1.50 27.18
C GLN A 94 25.42 -0.24 28.03
N GLN A 95 24.63 0.80 27.76
CA GLN A 95 24.63 2.03 28.55
C GLN A 95 24.22 1.78 30.02
N ALA A 96 23.23 0.89 30.24
CA ALA A 96 22.76 0.53 31.58
C ALA A 96 23.75 -0.38 32.33
N ALA A 97 24.57 -1.15 31.61
CA ALA A 97 25.62 -1.98 32.18
C ALA A 97 26.85 -1.17 32.64
N LEU A 98 26.98 0.10 32.23
CA LEU A 98 28.08 0.94 32.65
C LEU A 98 27.93 1.32 34.14
N PRO A 99 29.02 1.23 34.94
CA PRO A 99 28.98 1.61 36.33
C PRO A 99 28.76 3.12 36.47
N ASP A 100 27.90 3.52 37.41
CA ASP A 100 27.79 4.92 37.82
C ASP A 100 28.98 5.30 38.71
N LEU A 101 29.77 6.28 38.25
CA LEU A 101 30.95 6.77 38.95
C LEU A 101 30.64 7.89 39.94
N ALA A 102 29.50 8.58 39.80
CA ALA A 102 29.19 9.76 40.60
C ALA A 102 29.19 9.48 42.12
N PRO A 103 28.60 8.39 42.63
CA PRO A 103 28.62 8.08 44.06
C PRO A 103 30.03 7.87 44.61
N PHE A 104 30.94 7.30 43.80
CA PHE A 104 32.33 7.07 44.22
C PHE A 104 33.14 8.35 44.27
N PHE A 105 32.88 9.29 43.36
CA PHE A 105 33.52 10.61 43.41
C PHE A 105 33.04 11.40 44.63
N SER A 106 31.74 11.40 44.94
CA SER A 106 31.23 12.03 46.18
C SER A 106 31.83 11.38 47.43
N GLN A 107 31.88 10.05 47.48
CA GLN A 107 32.52 9.35 48.60
C GLN A 107 34.00 9.72 48.75
N ARG A 108 34.70 9.95 47.64
CA ARG A 108 36.11 10.37 47.66
C ARG A 108 36.26 11.79 48.21
N GLU A 109 35.40 12.71 47.81
CA GLU A 109 35.36 14.07 48.33
C GLU A 109 35.13 14.07 49.85
N ASP A 110 34.20 13.25 50.34
CA ASP A 110 33.92 13.11 51.78
C ASP A 110 35.14 12.59 52.56
N LEU A 111 35.84 11.57 52.03
CA LEU A 111 37.05 11.01 52.68
C LEU A 111 38.21 12.02 52.70
N LEU A 112 38.33 12.85 51.66
CA LEU A 112 39.33 13.93 51.62
C LEU A 112 38.99 15.01 52.65
N ALA A 113 37.71 15.37 52.79
CA ALA A 113 37.26 16.30 53.82
C ALA A 113 37.53 15.78 55.24
N ALA A 114 37.27 14.49 55.49
CA ALA A 114 37.60 13.82 56.76
C ALA A 114 39.11 13.85 57.05
N THR A 115 39.94 13.66 56.03
CA THR A 115 41.41 13.75 56.17
C THR A 115 41.86 15.16 56.52
N ALA A 116 41.21 16.19 55.95
CA ALA A 116 41.50 17.60 56.24
C ALA A 116 41.18 18.01 57.69
N ILE A 117 40.22 17.35 58.35
CA ILE A 117 39.89 17.59 59.77
C ILE A 117 40.71 16.72 60.74
N GLY A 118 41.69 15.95 60.24
CA GLY A 118 42.64 15.19 61.05
C GLY A 118 42.34 13.70 61.21
N GLU A 119 41.33 13.14 60.53
CA GLU A 119 41.09 11.70 60.52
C GLU A 119 42.09 10.99 59.59
N ASN A 120 42.67 9.86 60.03
CA ASN A 120 43.56 9.07 59.16
C ASN A 120 42.74 8.14 58.24
N LYS A 121 42.36 8.65 57.06
CA LYS A 121 41.56 7.93 56.05
C LYS A 121 42.34 7.51 54.80
N SER A 122 43.67 7.63 54.81
CA SER A 122 44.53 7.39 53.63
C SER A 122 44.33 6.01 52.98
N ALA A 123 44.20 4.95 53.80
CA ALA A 123 43.98 3.60 53.29
C ALA A 123 42.59 3.40 52.64
N GLU A 124 41.57 4.13 53.09
CA GLU A 124 40.23 4.11 52.48
C GLU A 124 40.24 4.84 51.13
N ILE A 125 40.97 5.96 51.04
CA ILE A 125 41.16 6.73 49.81
C ILE A 125 41.86 5.86 48.75
N GLU A 126 42.97 5.20 49.07
CA GLU A 126 43.69 4.33 48.10
C GLU A 126 42.80 3.19 47.57
N LYS A 127 42.01 2.56 48.45
CA LYS A 127 41.04 1.53 48.05
C LYS A 127 39.94 2.08 47.15
N LEU A 128 39.48 3.30 47.40
CA LEU A 128 38.47 3.94 46.57
C LEU A 128 39.05 4.37 45.22
N ASP A 129 40.26 4.92 45.19
CA ASP A 129 40.95 5.34 43.97
C ASP A 129 41.24 4.15 43.04
N THR A 130 41.68 3.01 43.59
CA THR A 130 41.84 1.78 42.81
C THR A 130 40.52 1.28 42.23
N LYS A 131 39.41 1.40 42.99
CA LYS A 131 38.07 1.06 42.50
C LYS A 131 37.60 2.01 41.39
N ILE A 132 37.76 3.32 41.57
CA ILE A 132 37.43 4.34 40.57
C ILE A 132 38.22 4.11 39.28
N ALA A 133 39.53 3.86 39.38
CA ALA A 133 40.39 3.56 38.24
C ALA A 133 39.90 2.33 37.47
N LYS A 134 39.54 1.24 38.18
CA LYS A 134 38.99 0.02 37.56
C LYS A 134 37.67 0.28 36.84
N LEU A 135 36.72 0.97 37.47
CA LEU A 135 35.41 1.27 36.86
C LEU A 135 35.55 2.24 35.67
N THR A 136 36.48 3.19 35.75
CA THR A 136 36.81 4.11 34.65
C THR A 136 37.42 3.36 33.47
N ALA A 137 38.32 2.40 33.73
CA ALA A 137 38.87 1.54 32.68
C ALA A 137 37.76 0.72 31.99
N GLN A 138 36.82 0.15 32.76
CA GLN A 138 35.66 -0.56 32.21
C GLN A 138 34.78 0.34 31.34
N GLN A 139 34.49 1.57 31.75
CA GLN A 139 33.76 2.53 30.90
C GLN A 139 34.54 2.85 29.62
N ASN A 140 35.84 3.09 29.72
CA ASN A 140 36.68 3.41 28.57
C ASN A 140 36.79 2.24 27.58
N GLU A 141 36.80 1.01 28.06
CA GLU A 141 36.79 -0.21 27.24
C GLU A 141 35.46 -0.38 26.48
N ALA A 142 34.33 0.02 27.08
CA ALA A 142 33.01 -0.08 26.45
C ALA A 142 32.71 1.04 25.44
N LYS A 143 33.33 2.23 25.59
CA LYS A 143 33.09 3.41 24.73
C LYS A 143 33.21 3.13 23.23
N PRO A 144 34.24 2.43 22.71
CA PRO A 144 34.37 2.14 21.28
C PRO A 144 33.21 1.32 20.74
N ALA A 145 32.76 0.29 21.47
CA ALA A 145 31.64 -0.54 21.06
C ALA A 145 30.34 0.25 20.99
N MET A 146 30.06 1.09 21.99
CA MET A 146 28.88 1.96 21.98
C MET A 146 28.91 2.99 20.86
N HIS A 147 30.08 3.57 20.59
CA HIS A 147 30.27 4.49 19.47
C HIS A 147 29.99 3.79 18.13
N ALA A 148 30.49 2.57 17.94
CA ALA A 148 30.19 1.77 16.75
C ALA A 148 28.68 1.54 16.58
N ILE A 149 27.97 1.17 17.65
CA ILE A 149 26.50 0.99 17.59
C ILE A 149 25.79 2.28 17.19
N ARG A 150 26.18 3.43 17.76
CA ARG A 150 25.61 4.74 17.37
C ARG A 150 25.84 5.06 15.90
N GLN A 151 27.05 4.80 15.39
CA GLN A 151 27.35 4.97 13.97
C GLN A 151 26.50 4.04 13.10
N THR A 152 26.32 2.78 13.51
CA THR A 152 25.43 1.83 12.82
C THR A 152 23.99 2.33 12.79
N ILE A 153 23.44 2.82 13.91
CA ILE A 153 22.10 3.43 13.96
C ILE A 153 22.00 4.59 12.98
N GLY A 154 22.96 5.52 12.99
CA GLY A 154 22.97 6.66 12.05
C GLY A 154 23.08 6.24 10.58
N GLY A 155 23.82 5.16 10.29
CA GLY A 155 23.87 4.55 8.96
C GLY A 155 22.53 3.95 8.52
N LEU A 156 21.88 3.18 9.41
CA LEU A 156 20.58 2.56 9.15
C LEU A 156 19.47 3.61 8.98
N GLN A 157 19.47 4.68 9.80
CA GLN A 157 18.52 5.78 9.69
C GLN A 157 18.62 6.51 8.34
N ARG A 158 19.84 6.77 7.84
CA ARG A 158 20.01 7.35 6.50
C ARG A 158 19.43 6.47 5.40
N ARG A 159 19.71 5.16 5.46
CA ARG A 159 19.13 4.19 4.51
C ARG A 159 17.62 4.09 4.60
N LEU A 160 17.04 4.25 5.80
CA LEU A 160 15.59 4.30 5.99
C LEU A 160 14.97 5.49 5.26
N VAL A 161 15.55 6.69 5.40
CA VAL A 161 15.10 7.90 4.70
C VAL A 161 15.20 7.73 3.18
N GLU A 162 16.30 7.15 2.68
CA GLU A 162 16.47 6.85 1.25
C GLU A 162 15.38 5.88 0.74
N ALA A 163 15.10 4.81 1.48
CA ALA A 163 14.07 3.83 1.13
C ALA A 163 12.66 4.44 1.16
N GLN A 164 12.36 5.31 2.13
CA GLN A 164 11.09 6.04 2.22
C GLN A 164 10.91 7.02 1.04
N SER A 165 11.97 7.75 0.67
CA SER A 165 11.96 8.62 -0.52
C SER A 165 11.71 7.82 -1.79
N LYS A 166 12.42 6.69 -1.96
CA LYS A 166 12.21 5.78 -3.09
C LYS A 166 10.77 5.27 -3.16
N LEU A 167 10.17 4.90 -2.03
CA LEU A 167 8.79 4.45 -1.97
C LEU A 167 7.82 5.53 -2.47
N GLN A 168 8.00 6.79 -2.04
CA GLN A 168 7.16 7.91 -2.50
C GLN A 168 7.24 8.11 -4.01
N ILE A 169 8.45 8.01 -4.58
CA ILE A 169 8.66 8.10 -6.04
C ILE A 169 7.93 6.97 -6.75
N LEU A 170 8.09 5.72 -6.28
CA LEU A 170 7.42 4.56 -6.88
C LEU A 170 5.89 4.68 -6.79
N GLN A 171 5.35 5.16 -5.68
CA GLN A 171 3.90 5.38 -5.52
C GLN A 171 3.36 6.45 -6.48
N ALA A 172 4.07 7.55 -6.67
CA ALA A 172 3.71 8.57 -7.64
C ALA A 172 3.74 8.03 -9.08
N GLU A 173 4.77 7.23 -9.40
CA GLU A 173 4.91 6.56 -10.69
C GLU A 173 3.79 5.53 -10.93
N ASN A 174 3.40 4.75 -9.91
CA ASN A 174 2.32 3.77 -10.00
C ASN A 174 1.02 4.40 -10.48
N ALA A 175 0.64 5.56 -9.93
CA ALA A 175 -0.57 6.26 -10.35
C ALA A 175 -0.55 6.66 -11.84
N ILE A 176 0.63 7.06 -12.33
CA ILE A 176 0.83 7.41 -13.74
C ILE A 176 0.74 6.16 -14.63
N LEU A 177 1.41 5.07 -14.24
CA LEU A 177 1.42 3.80 -14.97
C LEU A 177 0.02 3.18 -15.04
N VAL A 178 -0.69 3.10 -13.92
CA VAL A 178 -2.06 2.60 -13.86
C VAL A 178 -2.98 3.44 -14.73
N ARG A 179 -2.90 4.78 -14.66
CA ARG A 179 -3.70 5.66 -15.52
C ARG A 179 -3.40 5.43 -17.00
N LYS A 180 -2.12 5.33 -17.38
CA LYS A 180 -1.71 5.08 -18.77
C LYS A 180 -2.24 3.74 -19.28
N PHE A 181 -2.12 2.70 -18.45
CA PHE A 181 -2.65 1.37 -18.75
C PHE A 181 -4.18 1.40 -18.94
N LEU A 182 -4.93 2.01 -18.03
CA LEU A 182 -6.39 2.12 -18.12
C LEU A 182 -6.83 2.90 -19.37
N LEU A 183 -6.13 3.98 -19.71
CA LEU A 183 -6.42 4.73 -20.95
C LEU A 183 -6.19 3.86 -22.18
N ASN A 184 -5.05 3.16 -22.27
CA ASN A 184 -4.78 2.27 -23.41
C ASN A 184 -5.83 1.14 -23.52
N ARG A 185 -6.20 0.55 -22.38
CA ARG A 185 -7.27 -0.45 -22.31
C ARG A 185 -8.60 0.12 -22.78
N ALA A 186 -8.95 1.33 -22.36
CA ALA A 186 -10.16 2.03 -22.78
C ALA A 186 -10.14 2.33 -24.28
N GLU A 187 -9.01 2.77 -24.86
CA GLU A 187 -8.87 2.97 -26.31
C GLU A 187 -9.10 1.67 -27.08
N THR A 188 -8.52 0.56 -26.64
CA THR A 188 -8.71 -0.76 -27.25
C THR A 188 -10.18 -1.18 -27.22
N LEU A 189 -10.80 -1.12 -26.04
CA LEU A 189 -12.23 -1.43 -25.88
C LEU A 189 -13.13 -0.47 -26.65
N GLY A 190 -12.72 0.79 -26.78
CA GLY A 190 -13.42 1.81 -27.53
C GLY A 190 -13.52 1.49 -29.02
N VAL A 191 -12.43 0.98 -29.60
CA VAL A 191 -12.41 0.51 -31.00
C VAL A 191 -13.37 -0.67 -31.18
N GLU A 192 -13.30 -1.68 -30.31
CA GLU A 192 -14.18 -2.86 -30.34
C GLU A 192 -15.67 -2.48 -30.19
N TYR A 193 -15.94 -1.59 -29.24
CA TYR A 193 -17.27 -1.04 -29.00
C TYR A 193 -17.80 -0.29 -30.22
N PHE A 194 -16.98 0.55 -30.85
CA PHE A 194 -17.39 1.31 -32.02
C PHE A 194 -17.72 0.42 -33.23
N GLU A 195 -16.93 -0.63 -33.49
CA GLU A 195 -17.23 -1.58 -34.57
C GLU A 195 -18.51 -2.38 -34.27
N THR A 196 -18.72 -2.76 -33.01
CA THR A 196 -19.96 -3.42 -32.57
C THR A 196 -21.17 -2.49 -32.75
N ALA A 197 -21.04 -1.22 -32.36
CA ALA A 197 -22.05 -0.20 -32.55
C ALA A 197 -22.43 -0.01 -34.03
N LYS A 198 -21.45 0.00 -34.93
CA LYS A 198 -21.69 0.04 -36.38
C LYS A 198 -22.49 -1.17 -36.86
N ALA A 199 -22.16 -2.36 -36.38
CA ALA A 199 -22.89 -3.58 -36.74
C ALA A 199 -24.35 -3.54 -36.27
N ILE A 200 -24.61 -3.11 -35.03
CA ILE A 200 -25.98 -2.96 -34.50
C ILE A 200 -26.74 -1.90 -35.32
N THR A 201 -26.11 -0.77 -35.63
CA THR A 201 -26.72 0.28 -36.47
C THR A 201 -27.10 -0.24 -37.85
N ALA A 202 -26.22 -1.01 -38.50
CA ALA A 202 -26.49 -1.61 -39.80
C ALA A 202 -27.69 -2.56 -39.73
N GLN A 203 -27.80 -3.38 -38.68
CA GLN A 203 -28.95 -4.26 -38.48
C GLN A 203 -30.23 -3.50 -38.16
N TYR A 204 -30.18 -2.41 -37.39
CA TYR A 204 -31.33 -1.55 -37.10
C TYR A 204 -31.87 -0.83 -38.35
N LYS A 205 -30.99 -0.42 -39.28
CA LYS A 205 -31.41 0.23 -40.54
C LYS A 205 -32.27 -0.67 -41.44
N ARG A 206 -32.12 -2.00 -41.36
CA ARG A 206 -32.87 -2.95 -42.19
C ARG A 206 -34.38 -3.02 -41.86
N PRO A 207 -34.83 -3.23 -40.62
CA PRO A 207 -36.26 -3.17 -40.29
C PRO A 207 -36.83 -1.75 -40.48
N MET A 208 -36.04 -0.69 -40.24
CA MET A 208 -36.46 0.68 -40.55
C MET A 208 -36.75 0.86 -42.05
N SER A 209 -35.86 0.37 -42.93
CA SER A 209 -36.08 0.47 -44.37
C SER A 209 -37.27 -0.36 -44.83
N LEU A 210 -37.46 -1.56 -44.28
CA LEU A 210 -38.65 -2.38 -44.52
C LEU A 210 -39.94 -1.70 -44.06
N ASN A 211 -39.95 -1.09 -42.88
CA ASN A 211 -41.07 -0.31 -42.38
C ASN A 211 -41.42 0.85 -43.32
N ASN A 212 -40.41 1.57 -43.81
CA ASN A 212 -40.61 2.66 -44.76
C ASN A 212 -41.16 2.15 -46.10
N LEU A 213 -40.64 1.03 -46.61
CA LEU A 213 -41.15 0.41 -47.84
C LEU A 213 -42.62 0.00 -47.68
N LEU A 214 -43.00 -0.60 -46.54
CA LEU A 214 -44.39 -0.98 -46.26
C LEU A 214 -45.34 0.23 -46.24
N ARG A 215 -44.91 1.34 -45.63
CA ARG A 215 -45.68 2.60 -45.63
C ARG A 215 -45.87 3.15 -47.04
N VAL A 216 -44.81 3.15 -47.86
CA VAL A 216 -44.88 3.60 -49.26
C VAL A 216 -45.78 2.69 -50.10
N SER A 217 -45.82 1.39 -49.82
CA SER A 217 -46.72 0.44 -50.50
C SER A 217 -48.19 0.50 -50.04
N GLY A 218 -48.56 1.48 -49.19
CA GLY A 218 -49.94 1.69 -48.75
C GLY A 218 -50.36 0.87 -47.52
N ASN A 219 -49.43 0.21 -46.83
CA ASN A 219 -49.73 -0.42 -45.55
C ASN A 219 -49.85 0.65 -44.45
N ALA A 220 -50.98 0.67 -43.74
CA ALA A 220 -51.29 1.68 -42.74
C ALA A 220 -50.61 1.41 -41.38
N GLU A 221 -50.23 0.16 -41.10
CA GLU A 221 -49.64 -0.21 -39.81
C GLU A 221 -48.11 -0.19 -39.87
N PRO A 222 -47.43 0.59 -39.01
CA PRO A 222 -45.97 0.56 -38.91
C PRO A 222 -45.50 -0.71 -38.21
N LEU A 223 -44.36 -1.27 -38.66
CA LEU A 223 -43.66 -2.37 -37.99
C LEU A 223 -43.07 -1.96 -36.62
N ILE A 224 -42.95 -0.66 -36.35
CA ILE A 224 -42.26 -0.12 -35.18
C ILE A 224 -43.29 0.37 -34.18
N ILE A 225 -43.21 -0.17 -32.97
CA ILE A 225 -44.08 0.18 -31.84
C ILE A 225 -43.23 0.90 -30.80
N GLY A 226 -43.43 2.21 -30.61
CA GLY A 226 -42.72 3.01 -29.59
C GLY A 226 -42.00 4.25 -30.15
N ARG A 227 -41.20 4.92 -29.30
CA ARG A 227 -40.35 6.03 -29.73
C ARG A 227 -39.20 5.49 -30.59
N GLU A 228 -38.95 6.16 -31.72
CA GLU A 228 -37.84 5.83 -32.61
C GLU A 228 -36.51 6.08 -31.88
N GLY A 229 -35.68 5.03 -31.77
CA GLY A 229 -34.25 5.22 -31.54
C GLY A 229 -33.45 4.14 -30.82
N LEU A 230 -32.19 4.02 -31.24
CA LEU A 230 -31.19 3.13 -30.65
C LEU A 230 -30.16 3.96 -29.89
N SER A 231 -29.83 3.57 -28.64
CA SER A 231 -28.86 4.29 -27.82
C SER A 231 -27.48 3.70 -27.72
N ILE A 232 -26.51 4.45 -28.22
CA ILE A 232 -25.10 4.09 -28.18
C ILE A 232 -24.35 5.32 -27.63
N PRO A 233 -23.87 5.28 -26.37
CA PRO A 233 -23.06 6.36 -25.82
C PRO A 233 -21.75 6.55 -26.59
N ILE A 234 -21.25 7.78 -26.63
CA ILE A 234 -19.91 8.11 -27.14
C ILE A 234 -18.98 8.31 -25.95
N PHE A 235 -17.78 7.74 -26.04
CA PHE A 235 -16.72 7.96 -25.06
C PHE A 235 -15.73 8.99 -25.60
N ARG A 236 -15.18 9.83 -24.72
CA ARG A 236 -14.11 10.78 -25.06
C ARG A 236 -12.76 10.04 -25.16
N LEU A 237 -12.66 9.16 -26.14
CA LEU A 237 -11.48 8.38 -26.48
C LEU A 237 -10.93 8.86 -27.81
N GLU A 238 -9.61 8.98 -27.94
CA GLU A 238 -8.97 9.48 -29.17
C GLU A 238 -9.30 8.59 -30.37
N SER A 239 -9.38 7.27 -30.18
CA SER A 239 -9.74 6.29 -31.21
C SER A 239 -11.16 6.47 -31.79
N ILE A 240 -12.04 7.14 -31.06
CA ILE A 240 -13.44 7.38 -31.45
C ILE A 240 -13.72 8.87 -31.72
N ALA A 241 -12.90 9.79 -31.18
CA ALA A 241 -13.14 11.24 -31.21
C ALA A 241 -13.33 11.81 -32.64
N LEU A 242 -12.63 11.26 -33.63
CA LEU A 242 -12.73 11.68 -35.04
C LEU A 242 -13.92 11.05 -35.79
N LYS A 243 -14.64 10.12 -35.16
CA LYS A 243 -15.75 9.36 -35.75
C LYS A 243 -17.12 9.83 -35.26
N VAL A 244 -17.15 10.97 -34.58
CA VAL A 244 -18.36 11.57 -34.00
C VAL A 244 -19.16 12.30 -35.08
N ASP A 245 -20.47 12.08 -35.09
CA ASP A 245 -21.38 12.81 -35.96
C ASP A 245 -21.43 14.31 -35.55
N PRO A 246 -21.18 15.25 -36.48
CA PRO A 246 -21.11 16.68 -36.16
C PRO A 246 -22.45 17.28 -35.72
N ILE A 247 -23.57 16.63 -36.01
CA ILE A 247 -24.94 17.13 -35.74
C ILE A 247 -25.41 16.68 -34.35
N TYR A 248 -24.98 15.50 -33.88
CA TYR A 248 -25.37 14.95 -32.56
C TYR A 248 -24.15 14.47 -31.75
N PRO A 249 -23.32 15.40 -31.20
CA PRO A 249 -22.00 15.08 -30.65
C PRO A 249 -22.03 14.28 -29.33
N HIS A 250 -23.20 14.09 -28.73
CA HIS A 250 -23.39 13.44 -27.43
C HIS A 250 -24.14 12.11 -27.53
N VAL A 251 -24.63 11.73 -28.71
CA VAL A 251 -25.52 10.58 -28.83
C VAL A 251 -25.48 9.95 -30.23
N LEU A 252 -25.30 8.63 -30.32
CA LEU A 252 -25.63 7.89 -31.55
C LEU A 252 -27.15 7.60 -31.62
N PHE A 253 -27.85 7.29 -30.50
CA PHE A 253 -29.20 7.79 -30.08
C PHE A 253 -29.69 7.40 -28.64
N THR A 254 -30.97 7.36 -28.20
CA THR A 254 -31.34 7.46 -26.73
C THR A 254 -32.21 6.34 -26.11
N SER A 255 -31.89 5.94 -24.85
CA SER A 255 -32.80 5.27 -23.88
C SER A 255 -32.30 5.49 -22.44
N ALA A 256 -33.23 5.48 -21.47
CA ALA A 256 -32.98 5.80 -20.06
C ALA A 256 -32.85 4.55 -19.16
N TYR A 257 -32.20 4.76 -18.01
CA TYR A 257 -31.97 3.87 -16.85
C TYR A 257 -30.67 3.05 -16.82
N LEU A 258 -29.55 3.76 -16.64
CA LEU A 258 -28.45 3.26 -15.82
C LEU A 258 -28.72 3.69 -14.37
N THR A 259 -28.87 2.74 -13.46
CA THR A 259 -28.90 3.04 -12.02
C THR A 259 -27.47 3.08 -11.49
N HIS A 260 -27.24 3.80 -10.40
CA HIS A 260 -25.94 3.81 -9.73
C HIS A 260 -25.44 2.39 -9.37
N ALA A 261 -26.36 1.47 -9.08
CA ALA A 261 -26.06 0.08 -8.76
C ALA A 261 -25.42 -0.67 -9.95
N HIS A 262 -25.87 -0.44 -11.18
CA HIS A 262 -25.28 -1.06 -12.38
C HIS A 262 -23.84 -0.57 -12.61
N THR A 263 -23.57 0.72 -12.42
CA THR A 263 -22.22 1.27 -12.58
C THR A 263 -21.24 0.71 -11.54
N GLN A 264 -21.68 0.53 -10.29
CA GLN A 264 -20.84 -0.07 -9.25
C GLN A 264 -20.53 -1.54 -9.55
N GLU A 265 -21.51 -2.30 -10.05
CA GLU A 265 -21.33 -3.70 -10.43
C GLU A 265 -20.27 -3.85 -11.53
N TRP A 266 -20.38 -3.09 -12.61
CA TRP A 266 -19.40 -3.13 -13.71
C TRP A 266 -18.02 -2.67 -13.27
N THR A 267 -17.94 -1.65 -12.41
CA THR A 267 -16.67 -1.22 -11.81
C THR A 267 -16.03 -2.36 -11.02
N ARG A 268 -16.82 -3.16 -10.28
CA ARG A 268 -16.33 -4.31 -9.52
C ARG A 268 -15.83 -5.42 -10.44
N GLN A 269 -16.56 -5.69 -11.52
CA GLN A 269 -16.18 -6.69 -12.53
C GLN A 269 -14.86 -6.30 -13.21
N GLU A 270 -14.69 -5.03 -13.58
CA GLU A 270 -13.43 -4.56 -14.16
C GLU A 270 -12.30 -4.58 -13.14
N LYS A 271 -12.53 -4.19 -11.88
CA LYS A 271 -11.51 -4.37 -10.83
C LYS A 271 -11.10 -5.84 -10.66
N ALA A 272 -12.05 -6.77 -10.76
CA ALA A 272 -11.76 -8.20 -10.69
C ALA A 272 -10.93 -8.69 -11.89
N SER A 273 -11.27 -8.26 -13.12
CA SER A 273 -10.49 -8.61 -14.32
C SER A 273 -9.05 -8.08 -14.25
N LEU A 274 -8.85 -6.88 -13.67
CA LEU A 274 -7.53 -6.32 -13.44
C LEU A 274 -6.73 -7.10 -12.38
N LEU A 275 -7.40 -7.55 -11.33
CA LEU A 275 -6.76 -8.41 -10.32
C LEU A 275 -6.34 -9.76 -10.90
N GLU A 276 -7.14 -10.35 -11.81
CA GLU A 276 -6.79 -11.60 -12.50
C GLU A 276 -5.52 -11.49 -13.34
N ILE A 277 -5.23 -10.31 -13.89
CA ILE A 277 -3.96 -10.04 -14.60
C ILE A 277 -2.85 -9.52 -13.69
N GLY A 278 -3.08 -9.44 -12.37
CA GLY A 278 -2.09 -9.06 -11.36
C GLY A 278 -1.94 -7.55 -11.15
N ILE A 279 -2.89 -6.73 -11.59
CA ILE A 279 -2.91 -5.28 -11.36
C ILE A 279 -3.86 -4.96 -10.21
N GLU A 280 -3.31 -4.44 -9.11
CA GLU A 280 -4.11 -3.93 -7.99
C GLU A 280 -4.41 -2.43 -8.15
N ILE A 281 -5.67 -2.03 -7.95
CA ILE A 281 -6.10 -0.62 -7.96
C ILE A 281 -6.77 -0.29 -6.62
N GLU A 282 -6.09 0.55 -5.84
CA GLU A 282 -6.59 1.10 -4.56
C GLU A 282 -7.81 2.02 -4.77
#